data_AF-B0WAX3-F1
#
_entry.id   AF-B0WAX3-F1
#
_cell.length_a   1.000
_cell.length_b   1.000
_cell.length_c   1.000
_cell.angle_alpha   90.00
_cell.angle_beta   90.00
_cell.angle_gamma   90.00
#
_symmetry.space_group_name_H-M   'P 1'
#
loop_
_entity.id
_entity.type
_entity.pdbx_description
1 polymer ?
#
loop_
_entity_poly.entity_id
_entity_poly.type
_entity_poly.pdbx_seq_one_letter_code
_entity_poly.pdbx_strand_id
1 'polypeptide(L)'
;MTSVWKVALLRLLVTTCTSAEEPTGKVVGYVSSLIRYLSEEEPGSFDCWFYENSKQPSMDTILNAIVSSHRLSLIPRRVLYSEGKVEVQRSPGALIIVVNGNQFMEMALFLTSSFDRGLKIVVLHNNNNLEGFIYIVEALRLMQLHNVVYIFTDFLVIQNMEAFQKVSHIRTGAVPFHEVFIDPTSNLTGPYEAKMSAFMTDFPYAPDPRTLDDLLVTGITVEQTGDNFLKATIEHAPRIKKLFSKIEFNEWRQGDWNSQNHAYVGSRSHFYSCLNDPHNFDPETGRRRMVVLDQFTLGMRVGFFFTSYRNPLVPKLQRAEFQFFEGGFTHFWLQQITRQQYGARHVGIVAKG
;
A
#
# COMPACT_ATOMS: atom_id res chain seq x y z
N MET A 1 -7.50 -6.60 -26.59
CA MET A 1 -7.94 -7.33 -27.81
C MET A 1 -7.71 -8.84 -27.78
N THR A 2 -6.97 -9.42 -26.83
CA THR A 2 -6.64 -10.86 -26.78
C THR A 2 -7.72 -11.80 -26.22
N SER A 3 -8.90 -11.30 -25.81
CA SER A 3 -9.98 -12.15 -25.27
C SER A 3 -11.09 -12.47 -26.28
N VAL A 4 -11.31 -11.61 -27.28
CA VAL A 4 -12.47 -11.70 -28.18
C VAL A 4 -12.38 -12.93 -29.10
N TRP A 5 -11.17 -13.26 -29.59
CA TRP A 5 -10.96 -14.43 -30.44
C TRP A 5 -11.18 -15.77 -29.69
N LYS A 6 -10.95 -15.82 -28.37
CA LYS A 6 -11.23 -17.03 -27.56
C LYS A 6 -12.73 -17.33 -27.49
N VAL A 7 -13.56 -16.30 -27.43
CA VAL A 7 -15.03 -16.43 -27.47
C VAL A 7 -15.48 -16.94 -28.85
N ALA A 8 -14.88 -16.42 -29.92
CA ALA A 8 -15.16 -16.89 -31.28
C ALA A 8 -14.74 -18.36 -31.51
N LEU A 9 -13.61 -18.81 -30.93
CA LEU A 9 -13.18 -20.21 -30.97
C LEU A 9 -14.10 -21.14 -30.18
N LEU A 10 -14.65 -20.66 -29.06
CA LEU A 10 -15.63 -21.42 -28.28
C LEU A 10 -16.91 -21.71 -29.11
N ARG A 11 -17.32 -20.78 -29.99
CA ARG A 11 -18.47 -20.97 -30.89
C ARG A 11 -18.30 -22.15 -31.83
N LEU A 12 -17.08 -22.35 -32.35
CA LEU A 12 -16.76 -23.42 -33.29
C LEU A 12 -16.73 -24.81 -32.65
N LEU A 13 -16.37 -24.89 -31.37
CA LEU A 13 -16.23 -26.15 -30.64
C LEU A 13 -17.54 -26.68 -30.05
N VAL A 14 -18.52 -25.81 -29.76
CA VAL A 14 -19.76 -26.22 -29.07
C VAL A 14 -20.86 -26.69 -30.04
N THR A 15 -20.76 -26.37 -31.33
CA THR A 15 -21.77 -26.73 -32.34
C THR A 15 -21.87 -28.23 -32.68
N THR A 16 -20.98 -29.10 -32.18
CA THR A 16 -20.91 -30.50 -32.63
C THR A 16 -21.50 -31.55 -31.68
N CYS A 17 -22.00 -31.19 -30.49
CA CYS A 17 -22.57 -32.18 -29.58
C CYS A 17 -23.54 -31.53 -28.58
N THR A 18 -24.86 -31.57 -28.83
CA THR A 18 -25.84 -31.54 -27.73
C THR A 18 -27.12 -32.29 -28.10
N SER A 19 -27.56 -33.13 -27.16
CA SER A 19 -28.83 -33.87 -27.18
C SER A 19 -30.03 -32.96 -26.88
N ALA A 20 -31.22 -33.42 -27.25
CA ALA A 20 -32.47 -32.67 -27.44
C ALA A 20 -33.17 -32.10 -26.18
N GLU A 21 -32.47 -31.87 -25.06
CA GLU A 21 -33.07 -31.11 -23.94
C GLU A 21 -32.93 -29.61 -24.19
N GLU A 22 -34.03 -28.87 -24.05
CA GLU A 22 -34.02 -27.41 -24.24
C GLU A 22 -33.04 -26.75 -23.25
N PRO A 23 -31.97 -26.10 -23.75
CA PRO A 23 -30.90 -25.53 -22.92
C PRO A 23 -31.42 -24.50 -21.90
N THR A 24 -32.53 -23.83 -22.23
CA THR A 24 -33.22 -22.86 -21.38
C THR A 24 -33.62 -23.47 -20.02
N GLY A 25 -34.17 -24.69 -20.00
CA GLY A 25 -34.62 -25.34 -18.76
C GLY A 25 -33.47 -25.61 -17.78
N LYS A 26 -32.30 -26.00 -18.29
CA LYS A 26 -31.10 -26.24 -17.49
C LYS A 26 -30.58 -24.96 -16.85
N VAL A 27 -30.52 -23.88 -17.61
CA VAL A 27 -30.06 -22.57 -17.10
C VAL A 27 -31.02 -22.02 -16.05
N VAL A 28 -32.33 -22.08 -16.29
CA VAL A 28 -33.35 -21.65 -15.33
C VAL A 28 -33.23 -22.44 -14.02
N GLY A 29 -33.09 -23.77 -14.11
CA GLY A 29 -32.90 -24.64 -12.95
C GLY A 29 -31.61 -24.34 -12.19
N TYR A 30 -30.50 -24.13 -12.92
CA TYR A 30 -29.20 -23.80 -12.34
C TYR A 30 -29.22 -22.46 -11.61
N VAL A 31 -29.67 -21.39 -12.28
CA VAL A 31 -29.71 -20.03 -11.70
C VAL A 31 -30.66 -19.97 -10.50
N SER A 32 -31.83 -20.62 -10.58
CA SER A 32 -32.75 -20.70 -9.43
C SER A 32 -32.11 -21.37 -8.22
N SER A 33 -31.31 -22.43 -8.46
CA SER A 33 -30.63 -23.16 -7.38
C SER A 33 -29.46 -22.37 -6.81
N LEU A 34 -28.73 -21.64 -7.67
CA LEU A 34 -27.67 -20.73 -7.25
C LEU A 34 -28.23 -19.61 -6.37
N ILE A 35 -29.33 -18.95 -6.76
CA ILE A 35 -29.95 -17.89 -5.96
C ILE A 35 -30.36 -18.43 -4.58
N ARG A 36 -30.95 -19.63 -4.54
CA ARG A 36 -31.32 -20.28 -3.28
C ARG A 36 -30.10 -20.56 -2.41
N TYR A 37 -29.03 -21.12 -2.98
CA TYR A 37 -27.77 -21.33 -2.27
C TYR A 37 -27.22 -20.01 -1.69
N LEU A 38 -27.21 -18.94 -2.49
CA LEU A 38 -26.77 -17.61 -2.03
C LEU A 38 -27.62 -17.09 -0.86
N SER A 39 -28.93 -17.33 -0.88
CA SER A 39 -29.83 -16.93 0.21
C SER A 39 -29.65 -17.74 1.49
N GLU A 40 -29.19 -18.99 1.39
CA GLU A 40 -28.92 -19.87 2.54
C GLU A 40 -27.57 -19.51 3.19
N GLU A 41 -26.60 -19.04 2.41
CA GLU A 41 -25.26 -18.64 2.87
C GLU A 41 -25.21 -17.22 3.46
N GLU A 42 -26.09 -16.31 3.05
CA GLU A 42 -26.07 -14.92 3.50
C GLU A 42 -26.82 -14.74 4.83
N PRO A 43 -26.15 -14.32 5.92
CA PRO A 43 -26.82 -14.12 7.19
C PRO A 43 -27.75 -12.90 7.13
N GLY A 44 -28.98 -13.06 7.63
CA GLY A 44 -29.97 -11.98 7.70
C GLY A 44 -31.03 -12.10 6.60
N SER A 45 -31.49 -10.96 6.08
CA SER A 45 -32.51 -10.96 5.02
C SER A 45 -31.84 -10.83 3.65
N PHE A 46 -32.16 -11.77 2.77
CA PHE A 46 -31.65 -11.82 1.40
C PHE A 46 -32.74 -11.38 0.41
N ASP A 47 -32.46 -10.32 -0.34
CA ASP A 47 -33.33 -9.85 -1.42
C ASP A 47 -32.63 -10.06 -2.77
N CYS A 48 -33.33 -10.66 -3.74
CA CYS A 48 -32.81 -10.88 -5.08
C CYS A 48 -33.42 -9.90 -6.08
N TRP A 49 -32.59 -9.11 -6.75
CA TRP A 49 -33.04 -8.18 -7.77
C TRP A 49 -32.83 -8.77 -9.16
N PHE A 50 -33.79 -8.52 -10.03
CA PHE A 50 -33.77 -8.95 -11.42
C PHE A 50 -33.85 -7.71 -12.30
N TYR A 51 -32.90 -7.54 -13.20
CA TYR A 51 -32.87 -6.44 -14.15
C TYR A 51 -32.87 -7.00 -15.58
N GLU A 52 -33.85 -6.60 -16.37
CA GLU A 52 -33.90 -6.90 -17.80
C GLU A 52 -33.89 -5.62 -18.62
N ASN A 53 -32.97 -5.58 -19.58
CA ASN A 53 -32.74 -4.42 -20.42
C ASN A 53 -33.72 -4.35 -21.62
N SER A 54 -35.01 -4.53 -21.38
CA SER A 54 -36.05 -4.46 -22.41
C SER A 54 -37.14 -3.46 -22.04
N LYS A 55 -37.56 -2.66 -23.03
CA LYS A 55 -38.72 -1.75 -22.92
C LYS A 55 -40.05 -2.51 -22.85
N GLN A 56 -40.09 -3.71 -23.42
CA GLN A 56 -41.26 -4.57 -23.41
C GLN A 56 -40.81 -5.98 -23.01
N PRO A 57 -41.08 -6.44 -21.79
CA PRO A 57 -40.81 -7.82 -21.43
C PRO A 57 -41.71 -8.71 -22.28
N SER A 58 -41.12 -9.61 -23.08
CA SER A 58 -41.91 -10.70 -23.63
C SER A 58 -42.28 -11.64 -22.49
N MET A 59 -43.45 -12.28 -22.54
CA MET A 59 -43.85 -13.22 -21.49
C MET A 59 -42.93 -14.45 -21.44
N ASP A 60 -42.30 -14.79 -22.55
CA ASP A 60 -41.46 -15.99 -22.71
C ASP A 60 -39.95 -15.74 -22.47
N THR A 61 -39.58 -14.73 -21.68
CA THR A 61 -38.16 -14.51 -21.36
C THR A 61 -37.65 -15.54 -20.36
N ILE A 62 -36.35 -15.86 -20.47
CA ILE A 62 -35.64 -16.66 -19.46
C ILE A 62 -35.76 -16.04 -18.06
N LEU A 63 -35.87 -14.70 -17.99
CA LEU A 63 -36.09 -14.00 -16.75
C LEU A 63 -37.42 -14.40 -16.11
N ASN A 64 -38.52 -14.35 -16.86
CA ASN A 64 -39.84 -14.74 -16.35
C ASN A 64 -39.88 -16.19 -15.92
N ALA A 65 -39.16 -17.09 -16.61
CA ALA A 65 -39.03 -18.48 -16.21
C ALA A 65 -38.28 -18.64 -14.86
N ILE A 66 -37.20 -17.87 -14.64
CA ILE A 66 -36.47 -17.86 -13.36
C ILE A 66 -37.34 -17.26 -12.26
N VAL A 67 -37.96 -16.10 -12.49
CA VAL A 67 -38.83 -15.44 -11.52
C VAL A 67 -40.03 -16.33 -11.19
N SER A 68 -40.60 -17.06 -12.14
CA SER A 68 -41.74 -17.95 -11.88
C SER A 68 -41.35 -19.28 -11.22
N SER A 69 -40.06 -19.53 -11.01
CA SER A 69 -39.57 -20.75 -10.39
C SER A 69 -40.08 -20.91 -8.95
N HIS A 70 -40.75 -22.03 -8.68
CA HIS A 70 -41.21 -22.36 -7.32
C HIS A 70 -40.05 -22.44 -6.31
N ARG A 71 -38.81 -22.69 -6.75
CA ARG A 71 -37.64 -22.75 -5.87
C ARG A 71 -37.33 -21.40 -5.20
N LEU A 72 -37.83 -20.30 -5.77
CA LEU A 72 -37.61 -18.93 -5.30
C LEU A 72 -38.85 -18.36 -4.59
N SER A 73 -39.85 -19.18 -4.24
CA SER A 73 -41.13 -18.70 -3.67
C SER A 73 -40.99 -18.02 -2.30
N LEU A 74 -39.95 -18.38 -1.55
CA LEU A 74 -39.67 -17.83 -0.21
C LEU A 74 -38.67 -16.66 -0.23
N ILE A 75 -38.08 -16.36 -1.38
CA ILE A 75 -37.02 -15.34 -1.49
C ILE A 75 -37.66 -14.03 -1.96
N PRO A 76 -37.59 -12.95 -1.17
CA PRO A 76 -38.03 -11.63 -1.61
C PRO A 76 -37.33 -11.23 -2.90
N ARG A 77 -38.11 -10.74 -3.86
CA ARG A 77 -37.61 -10.42 -5.19
C ARG A 77 -38.19 -9.14 -5.75
N ARG A 78 -37.37 -8.42 -6.48
CA ARG A 78 -37.74 -7.20 -7.20
C ARG A 78 -37.37 -7.33 -8.66
N VAL A 79 -38.33 -7.12 -9.55
CA VAL A 79 -38.10 -7.11 -11.00
C VAL A 79 -38.06 -5.66 -11.47
N LEU A 80 -37.01 -5.32 -12.20
CA LEU A 80 -36.70 -4.00 -12.71
C LEU A 80 -36.56 -4.08 -14.23
N TYR A 81 -37.16 -3.11 -14.92
CA TYR A 81 -37.05 -2.93 -16.37
C TYR A 81 -36.36 -1.58 -16.65
N SER A 82 -35.90 -1.37 -17.88
CA SER A 82 -35.01 -0.25 -18.25
C SER A 82 -35.56 1.17 -18.05
N GLU A 83 -36.79 1.32 -17.56
CA GLU A 83 -37.42 2.61 -17.31
C GLU A 83 -37.31 3.03 -15.83
N GLY A 84 -36.35 3.90 -15.54
CA GLY A 84 -36.33 4.71 -14.32
C GLY A 84 -35.04 4.62 -13.50
N LYS A 85 -34.70 5.74 -12.87
CA LYS A 85 -33.68 5.77 -11.81
C LYS A 85 -34.28 5.08 -10.58
N VAL A 86 -33.70 3.95 -10.18
CA VAL A 86 -34.11 3.25 -8.97
C VAL A 86 -33.33 3.82 -7.80
N GLU A 87 -34.01 4.45 -6.84
CA GLU A 87 -33.39 4.77 -5.57
C GLU A 87 -33.14 3.49 -4.78
N VAL A 88 -31.87 3.13 -4.63
CA VAL A 88 -31.42 1.97 -3.87
C VAL A 88 -31.29 2.41 -2.41
N GLN A 89 -32.35 2.20 -1.62
CA GLN A 89 -32.27 2.41 -0.17
C GLN A 89 -31.43 1.33 0.53
N ARG A 90 -31.44 0.11 -0.03
CA ARG A 90 -30.69 -1.05 0.46
C ARG A 90 -30.19 -1.86 -0.72
N SER A 91 -28.90 -2.24 -0.69
CA SER A 91 -28.32 -3.13 -1.70
C SER A 91 -28.93 -4.53 -1.59
N PRO A 92 -29.34 -5.17 -2.70
CA PRO A 92 -29.75 -6.57 -2.67
C PRO A 92 -28.57 -7.49 -2.31
N GLY A 93 -28.87 -8.72 -1.90
CA GLY A 93 -27.85 -9.76 -1.70
C GLY A 93 -27.33 -10.32 -3.04
N ALA A 94 -28.22 -10.38 -4.04
CA ALA A 94 -27.86 -10.74 -5.40
C ALA A 94 -28.60 -9.91 -6.46
N LEU A 95 -27.91 -9.65 -7.58
CA LEU A 95 -28.46 -8.98 -8.76
C LEU A 95 -28.30 -9.87 -9.99
N ILE A 96 -29.42 -10.20 -10.63
CA ILE A 96 -29.47 -10.97 -11.87
C ILE A 96 -29.74 -10.02 -13.02
N ILE A 97 -28.83 -9.95 -13.98
CA ILE A 97 -28.92 -9.07 -15.14
C ILE A 97 -29.14 -9.91 -16.39
N VAL A 98 -30.22 -9.69 -17.12
CA VAL A 98 -30.48 -10.34 -18.40
C VAL A 98 -30.19 -9.37 -19.54
N VAL A 99 -29.17 -9.69 -20.34
CA VAL A 99 -28.68 -8.83 -21.42
C VAL A 99 -29.43 -9.14 -22.71
N ASN A 100 -30.57 -8.47 -22.88
CA ASN A 100 -31.38 -8.52 -24.09
C ASN A 100 -31.34 -7.16 -24.81
N GLY A 101 -31.07 -7.16 -26.12
CA GLY A 101 -31.10 -5.93 -26.94
C GLY A 101 -29.93 -4.95 -26.73
N ASN A 102 -30.09 -3.73 -27.30
CA ASN A 102 -29.01 -2.75 -27.48
C ASN A 102 -29.06 -1.53 -26.54
N GLN A 103 -29.84 -1.58 -25.45
CA GLN A 103 -30.08 -0.43 -24.55
C GLN A 103 -28.99 -0.27 -23.49
N PHE A 104 -27.73 -0.19 -23.90
CA PHE A 104 -26.59 -0.28 -22.96
C PHE A 104 -26.48 0.94 -22.05
N MET A 105 -26.97 2.10 -22.48
CA MET A 105 -26.86 3.34 -21.73
C MET A 105 -27.74 3.33 -20.48
N GLU A 106 -28.98 2.86 -20.60
CA GLU A 106 -29.93 2.75 -19.49
C GLU A 106 -29.41 1.79 -18.42
N MET A 107 -28.83 0.67 -18.84
CA MET A 107 -28.20 -0.30 -17.96
C MET A 107 -26.94 0.26 -17.27
N ALA A 108 -26.09 0.99 -17.99
CA ALA A 108 -24.94 1.64 -17.39
C ALA A 108 -25.36 2.68 -16.35
N LEU A 109 -26.40 3.47 -16.64
CA LEU A 109 -27.00 4.41 -15.69
C LEU A 109 -27.57 3.69 -14.47
N PHE A 110 -28.25 2.55 -14.65
CA PHE A 110 -28.72 1.74 -13.52
C PHE A 110 -27.56 1.28 -12.63
N LEU A 111 -26.46 0.81 -13.22
CA LEU A 111 -25.26 0.39 -12.51
C LEU A 111 -24.50 1.54 -11.83
N THR A 112 -24.76 2.81 -12.18
CA THR A 112 -24.23 3.98 -11.43
C THR A 112 -24.84 4.12 -10.04
N SER A 113 -25.92 3.38 -9.74
CA SER A 113 -26.53 3.36 -8.42
C SER A 113 -25.54 2.85 -7.37
N SER A 114 -25.70 3.30 -6.13
CA SER A 114 -24.80 2.97 -5.01
C SER A 114 -24.98 1.53 -4.52
N PHE A 115 -24.58 0.56 -5.34
CA PHE A 115 -24.51 -0.85 -4.94
C PHE A 115 -23.31 -1.09 -4.03
N ASP A 116 -23.46 -2.05 -3.12
CA ASP A 116 -22.34 -2.51 -2.31
C ASP A 116 -21.31 -3.25 -3.18
N ARG A 117 -20.03 -3.08 -2.89
CA ARG A 117 -18.93 -3.82 -3.54
C ARG A 117 -19.03 -5.33 -3.30
N GLY A 118 -19.68 -5.74 -2.22
CA GLY A 118 -19.96 -7.14 -1.91
C GLY A 118 -21.06 -7.78 -2.77
N LEU A 119 -21.84 -6.99 -3.53
CA LEU A 119 -22.98 -7.46 -4.30
C LEU A 119 -22.60 -8.58 -5.28
N LYS A 120 -23.29 -9.72 -5.18
CA LYS A 120 -23.12 -10.86 -6.11
C LYS A 120 -23.97 -10.65 -7.36
N ILE A 121 -23.31 -10.54 -8.51
CA ILE A 121 -23.96 -10.23 -9.79
C ILE A 121 -23.88 -11.45 -10.71
N VAL A 122 -25.01 -11.86 -11.26
CA VAL A 122 -25.09 -12.90 -12.28
C VAL A 122 -25.60 -12.28 -13.58
N VAL A 123 -24.77 -12.27 -14.61
CA VAL A 123 -25.10 -11.72 -15.92
C VAL A 123 -25.46 -12.86 -16.87
N LEU A 124 -26.72 -12.94 -17.27
CA LEU A 124 -27.22 -13.88 -18.26
C LEU A 124 -27.13 -13.24 -19.65
N HIS A 125 -26.45 -13.91 -20.58
CA HIS A 125 -26.34 -13.44 -21.96
C HIS A 125 -26.37 -14.60 -22.97
N ASN A 126 -26.86 -14.31 -24.17
CA ASN A 126 -26.90 -15.25 -25.30
C ASN A 126 -25.84 -14.91 -26.36
N ASN A 127 -25.64 -15.77 -27.36
CA ASN A 127 -24.62 -15.54 -28.40
C ASN A 127 -24.96 -14.38 -29.32
N ASN A 128 -26.24 -14.05 -29.44
CA ASN A 128 -26.71 -13.10 -30.43
C ASN A 128 -26.35 -11.66 -30.04
N ASN A 129 -25.95 -11.40 -28.80
CA ASN A 129 -25.69 -10.05 -28.27
C ASN A 129 -24.28 -9.89 -27.67
N LEU A 130 -23.24 -10.18 -28.45
CA LEU A 130 -21.85 -9.99 -28.00
C LEU A 130 -21.51 -8.54 -27.70
N GLU A 131 -22.04 -7.60 -28.48
CA GLU A 131 -21.80 -6.18 -28.28
C GLU A 131 -22.31 -5.74 -26.90
N GLY A 132 -23.52 -6.15 -26.54
CA GLY A 132 -24.06 -5.86 -25.22
C GLY A 132 -23.32 -6.50 -24.06
N PHE A 133 -22.81 -7.71 -24.30
CA PHE A 133 -21.93 -8.37 -23.35
C PHE A 133 -20.64 -7.58 -23.11
N ILE A 134 -20.02 -7.00 -24.15
CA ILE A 134 -18.82 -6.18 -23.98
C ILE A 134 -19.13 -4.92 -23.17
N TYR A 135 -20.24 -4.26 -23.45
CA TYR A 135 -20.62 -3.04 -22.72
C TYR A 135 -20.96 -3.30 -21.25
N ILE A 136 -21.68 -4.38 -20.91
CA ILE A 136 -21.95 -4.72 -19.50
C ILE A 136 -20.65 -5.01 -18.75
N VAL A 137 -19.72 -5.77 -19.34
CA VAL A 137 -18.42 -6.08 -18.72
C VAL A 137 -17.66 -4.80 -18.41
N GLU A 138 -17.61 -3.86 -19.36
CA GLU A 138 -16.95 -2.57 -19.18
C GLU A 138 -17.67 -1.69 -18.15
N ALA A 139 -19.00 -1.65 -18.16
CA ALA A 139 -19.78 -0.89 -17.18
C ALA A 139 -19.55 -1.40 -15.75
N LEU A 140 -19.63 -2.72 -15.53
CA LEU A 140 -19.37 -3.34 -14.22
C LEU A 140 -17.94 -3.09 -13.75
N ARG A 141 -16.97 -3.12 -14.67
CA ARG A 141 -15.56 -2.80 -14.40
C ARG A 141 -15.38 -1.35 -13.96
N LEU A 142 -16.01 -0.39 -14.65
CA LEU A 142 -15.94 1.04 -14.30
C LEU A 142 -16.56 1.32 -12.93
N MET A 143 -17.61 0.57 -12.55
CA MET A 143 -18.27 0.69 -11.25
C MET A 143 -17.57 -0.06 -10.11
N GLN A 144 -16.44 -0.73 -10.38
CA GLN A 144 -15.71 -1.53 -9.39
C GLN A 144 -16.56 -2.65 -8.77
N LEU A 145 -17.51 -3.19 -9.53
CA LEU A 145 -18.32 -4.34 -9.14
C LEU A 145 -17.58 -5.60 -9.61
N HIS A 146 -16.91 -6.27 -8.67
CA HIS A 146 -15.96 -7.35 -8.98
C HIS A 146 -16.53 -8.76 -8.79
N ASN A 147 -17.59 -8.91 -7.98
CA ASN A 147 -18.24 -10.20 -7.71
C ASN A 147 -19.25 -10.54 -8.81
N VAL A 148 -18.75 -10.72 -10.03
CA VAL A 148 -19.57 -10.91 -11.24
C VAL A 148 -19.31 -12.28 -11.87
N VAL A 149 -20.38 -13.01 -12.14
CA VAL A 149 -20.39 -14.26 -12.90
C VAL A 149 -21.20 -14.05 -14.17
N TYR A 150 -20.63 -14.46 -15.30
CA TYR A 150 -21.31 -14.42 -16.59
C TYR A 150 -21.78 -15.83 -16.95
N ILE A 151 -23.07 -15.99 -17.25
CA ILE A 151 -23.66 -17.28 -17.65
C ILE A 151 -24.17 -17.15 -19.08
N PHE A 152 -23.59 -17.99 -19.91
CA PHE A 152 -23.96 -18.15 -21.30
C PHE A 152 -25.19 -19.05 -21.43
N THR A 153 -26.33 -18.48 -21.81
CA THR A 153 -27.63 -19.15 -21.70
C THR A 153 -27.82 -20.30 -22.69
N ASP A 154 -27.16 -20.25 -23.85
CA ASP A 154 -27.42 -21.24 -24.91
C ASP A 154 -26.81 -22.61 -24.58
N PHE A 155 -25.78 -22.65 -23.72
CA PHE A 155 -25.01 -23.87 -23.43
C PHE A 155 -24.69 -24.09 -21.94
N LEU A 156 -25.22 -23.25 -21.03
CA LEU A 156 -24.82 -23.23 -19.61
C LEU A 156 -23.29 -23.20 -19.46
N VAL A 157 -22.67 -22.14 -19.97
CA VAL A 157 -21.22 -21.89 -19.78
C VAL A 157 -21.06 -20.79 -18.76
N ILE A 158 -20.27 -21.05 -17.73
CA ILE A 158 -19.99 -20.12 -16.66
C ILE A 158 -18.63 -19.51 -16.90
N GLN A 159 -18.59 -18.18 -16.95
CA GLN A 159 -17.38 -17.40 -17.15
C GLN A 159 -17.17 -16.47 -15.96
N ASN A 160 -15.98 -16.57 -15.36
CA ASN A 160 -15.51 -15.65 -14.34
C ASN A 160 -14.41 -14.78 -14.94
N MET A 161 -14.52 -13.46 -14.80
CA MET A 161 -13.50 -12.51 -15.27
C MET A 161 -12.80 -11.88 -14.07
N GLU A 162 -11.50 -12.08 -13.97
CA GLU A 162 -10.70 -11.41 -12.94
C GLU A 162 -10.43 -9.97 -13.36
N ALA A 163 -11.06 -9.02 -12.66
CA ALA A 163 -11.00 -7.60 -12.98
C ALA A 163 -9.57 -7.04 -13.08
N PHE A 164 -8.62 -7.60 -12.31
CA PHE A 164 -7.24 -7.11 -12.24
C PHE A 164 -6.28 -7.80 -13.20
N GLN A 165 -6.47 -9.10 -13.48
CA GLN A 165 -5.49 -9.89 -14.23
C GLN A 165 -5.82 -10.01 -15.73
N LYS A 166 -7.00 -9.52 -16.18
CA LYS A 166 -7.52 -9.76 -17.55
C LYS A 166 -7.54 -11.25 -17.91
N VAL A 167 -7.65 -12.12 -16.90
CA VAL A 167 -7.79 -13.56 -17.05
C VAL A 167 -9.27 -13.91 -16.97
N SER A 168 -9.71 -14.81 -17.85
CA SER A 168 -11.06 -15.34 -17.83
C SER A 168 -11.01 -16.85 -17.61
N HIS A 169 -11.75 -17.33 -16.61
CA HIS A 169 -11.96 -18.75 -16.37
C HIS A 169 -13.29 -19.14 -17.00
N ILE A 170 -13.27 -20.11 -17.91
CA ILE A 170 -14.46 -20.59 -18.62
C ILE A 170 -14.69 -22.04 -18.22
N ARG A 171 -15.89 -22.35 -17.74
CA ARG A 171 -16.29 -23.69 -17.29
C ARG A 171 -17.59 -24.09 -18.00
N THR A 172 -17.62 -25.27 -18.60
CA THR A 172 -18.80 -25.79 -19.32
C THR A 172 -19.67 -26.63 -18.39
N GLY A 173 -20.97 -26.39 -18.37
CA GLY A 173 -21.93 -27.11 -17.53
C GLY A 173 -22.12 -26.50 -16.14
N ALA A 174 -22.77 -27.26 -15.26
CA ALA A 174 -23.05 -26.82 -13.89
C ALA A 174 -21.76 -26.83 -13.06
N VAL A 175 -21.44 -25.69 -12.44
CA VAL A 175 -20.31 -25.54 -11.50
C VAL A 175 -20.87 -25.64 -10.07
N PRO A 176 -20.15 -26.28 -9.12
CA PRO A 176 -20.56 -26.26 -7.71
C PRO A 176 -20.74 -24.83 -7.19
N PHE A 177 -21.84 -24.55 -6.48
CA PHE A 177 -22.23 -23.17 -6.15
C PHE A 177 -21.20 -22.39 -5.32
N HIS A 178 -20.45 -23.07 -4.45
CA HIS A 178 -19.37 -22.47 -3.66
C HIS A 178 -18.14 -22.05 -4.50
N GLU A 179 -18.02 -22.54 -5.74
CA GLU A 179 -16.94 -22.18 -6.68
C GLU A 179 -17.39 -21.16 -7.74
N VAL A 180 -18.67 -20.78 -7.75
CA VAL A 180 -19.22 -19.90 -8.78
C VAL A 180 -18.61 -18.51 -8.67
N PHE A 181 -18.64 -17.91 -7.48
CA PHE A 181 -17.99 -16.64 -7.20
C PHE A 181 -16.58 -16.89 -6.66
N ILE A 182 -15.58 -16.60 -7.48
CA ILE A 182 -14.17 -16.66 -7.08
C ILE A 182 -13.88 -15.43 -6.22
N ASP A 183 -13.35 -15.63 -5.02
CA ASP A 183 -12.88 -14.53 -4.18
C ASP A 183 -11.68 -13.84 -4.86
N PRO A 184 -11.80 -12.59 -5.34
CA PRO A 184 -10.69 -11.90 -5.99
C PRO A 184 -9.52 -11.65 -5.02
N THR A 185 -9.76 -11.69 -3.71
CA THR A 185 -8.74 -11.49 -2.68
C THR A 185 -7.93 -12.75 -2.39
N SER A 186 -8.45 -13.96 -2.69
CA SER A 186 -7.72 -15.20 -2.46
C SER A 186 -6.44 -15.30 -3.29
N ASN A 187 -6.36 -14.60 -4.43
CA ASN A 187 -5.17 -14.50 -5.27
C ASN A 187 -4.26 -13.29 -4.93
N LEU A 188 -4.71 -12.36 -4.08
CA LEU A 188 -3.91 -11.21 -3.67
C LEU A 188 -2.93 -11.56 -2.55
N THR A 189 -3.23 -12.54 -1.71
CA THR A 189 -2.38 -12.93 -0.58
C THR A 189 -0.98 -13.35 -1.04
N GLY A 190 -0.82 -14.22 -2.04
CA GLY A 190 0.52 -14.67 -2.43
C GLY A 190 1.50 -13.55 -2.86
N PRO A 191 1.25 -12.82 -3.95
CA PRO A 191 2.23 -11.88 -4.50
C PRO A 191 2.30 -10.54 -3.77
N TYR A 192 1.17 -10.03 -3.26
CA TYR A 192 1.18 -8.75 -2.55
C TYR A 192 1.68 -8.89 -1.12
N GLU A 193 1.34 -9.97 -0.42
CA GLU A 193 1.92 -10.22 0.91
C GLU A 193 3.42 -10.47 0.80
N ALA A 194 3.88 -11.18 -0.24
CA ALA A 194 5.30 -11.31 -0.53
C ALA A 194 5.95 -9.95 -0.83
N LYS A 195 5.28 -9.06 -1.57
CA LYS A 195 5.80 -7.72 -1.88
C LYS A 195 5.79 -6.80 -0.66
N MET A 196 4.74 -6.83 0.17
CA MET A 196 4.67 -6.07 1.42
C MET A 196 5.66 -6.61 2.44
N SER A 197 5.81 -7.93 2.54
CA SER A 197 6.84 -8.57 3.37
C SER A 197 8.22 -8.18 2.88
N ALA A 198 8.50 -8.24 1.58
CA ALA A 198 9.75 -7.74 1.00
C ALA A 198 9.95 -6.24 1.29
N PHE A 199 8.92 -5.39 1.23
CA PHE A 199 9.08 -3.99 1.63
C PHE A 199 9.35 -3.82 3.13
N MET A 200 8.84 -4.70 3.99
CA MET A 200 9.08 -4.68 5.43
C MET A 200 10.41 -5.34 5.83
N THR A 201 10.91 -6.30 5.05
CA THR A 201 12.18 -7.01 5.30
C THR A 201 13.36 -6.39 4.55
N ASP A 202 13.11 -5.82 3.37
CA ASP A 202 14.13 -5.36 2.42
C ASP A 202 14.15 -3.84 2.27
N PHE A 203 13.48 -3.05 3.13
CA PHE A 203 13.86 -1.63 3.23
C PHE A 203 15.29 -1.63 3.78
N PRO A 204 16.31 -1.33 2.95
CA PRO A 204 17.68 -1.60 3.32
C PRO A 204 18.12 -0.48 4.26
N TYR A 205 17.79 -0.62 5.54
CA TYR A 205 18.60 0.00 6.57
C TYR A 205 19.94 -0.73 6.52
N ALA A 206 20.84 -0.25 5.66
CA ALA A 206 22.26 -0.45 5.92
C ALA A 206 22.43 -0.02 7.39
N PRO A 207 22.81 -0.94 8.29
CA PRO A 207 22.88 -0.62 9.71
C PRO A 207 23.78 0.61 9.86
N ASP A 208 23.33 1.59 10.63
CA ASP A 208 24.11 2.80 10.87
C ASP A 208 25.53 2.38 11.26
N PRO A 209 26.59 2.90 10.62
CA PRO A 209 27.95 2.55 11.01
C PRO A 209 28.10 2.84 12.49
N ARG A 210 28.70 1.93 13.26
CA ARG A 210 28.94 2.11 14.71
C ARG A 210 30.43 2.08 15.03
N THR A 211 31.20 1.44 14.19
CA THR A 211 32.63 1.22 14.36
C THR A 211 33.44 1.94 13.28
N LEU A 212 34.75 2.06 13.53
CA LEU A 212 35.70 2.57 12.54
C LEU A 212 35.75 1.70 11.27
N ASP A 213 35.56 0.39 11.44
CA ASP A 213 35.62 -0.56 10.32
C ASP A 213 34.38 -0.47 9.44
N ASP A 214 33.22 -0.15 10.04
CA ASP A 214 32.01 0.12 9.26
C ASP A 214 32.24 1.31 8.32
N LEU A 215 32.88 2.39 8.79
CA LEU A 215 33.24 3.54 7.95
C LEU A 215 34.20 3.17 6.81
N LEU A 216 35.16 2.28 7.09
CA LEU A 216 36.13 1.82 6.08
C LEU A 216 35.44 0.99 4.98
N VAL A 217 34.50 0.13 5.37
CA VAL A 217 33.76 -0.75 4.45
C VAL A 217 32.75 0.04 3.61
N THR A 218 32.07 1.03 4.21
CA THR A 218 31.10 1.87 3.50
C THR A 218 31.73 2.94 2.61
N GLY A 219 33.05 3.17 2.74
CA GLY A 219 33.75 4.19 1.98
C GLY A 219 33.40 5.62 2.41
N ILE A 220 32.84 5.80 3.61
CA ILE A 220 32.53 7.11 4.17
C ILE A 220 33.84 7.83 4.51
N THR A 221 33.96 9.07 4.04
CA THR A 221 35.16 9.88 4.25
C THR A 221 34.99 10.78 5.47
N VAL A 222 35.99 10.83 6.35
CA VAL A 222 35.97 11.67 7.55
C VAL A 222 36.57 13.03 7.23
N GLU A 223 35.78 14.09 7.36
CA GLU A 223 36.22 15.48 7.23
C GLU A 223 36.71 16.00 8.60
N GLN A 224 37.88 16.63 8.60
CA GLN A 224 38.47 17.21 9.81
C GLN A 224 37.99 18.65 9.99
N THR A 225 37.34 18.94 11.12
CA THR A 225 37.00 20.31 11.51
C THR A 225 38.07 20.87 12.45
N GLY A 226 38.97 21.70 11.90
CA GLY A 226 39.71 22.76 12.60
C GLY A 226 40.71 22.42 13.71
N ASP A 227 40.86 21.17 14.18
CA ASP A 227 41.73 20.89 15.35
C ASP A 227 43.12 20.36 14.95
N ASN A 228 44.17 21.14 15.25
CA ASN A 228 45.56 20.73 15.09
C ASN A 228 45.93 19.48 15.91
N PHE A 229 45.22 19.19 17.01
CA PHE A 229 45.43 18.00 17.83
C PHE A 229 45.13 16.70 17.05
N LEU A 230 44.08 16.72 16.24
CA LEU A 230 43.70 15.57 15.41
C LEU A 230 44.77 15.27 14.36
N LYS A 231 45.44 16.30 13.82
CA LYS A 231 46.51 16.13 12.85
C LYS A 231 47.64 15.24 13.39
N ALA A 232 48.14 15.53 14.58
CA ALA A 232 49.19 14.72 15.21
C ALA A 232 48.73 13.27 15.45
N THR A 233 47.49 13.08 15.93
CA THR A 233 46.94 11.74 16.19
C THR A 233 46.77 10.93 14.90
N ILE A 234 46.28 11.55 13.83
CA ILE A 234 46.05 10.91 12.52
C ILE A 234 47.38 10.60 11.82
N GLU A 235 48.37 11.50 11.90
CA GLU A 235 49.68 11.33 11.26
C GLU A 235 50.44 10.11 11.80
N HIS A 236 50.28 9.79 13.09
CA HIS A 236 50.92 8.64 13.73
C HIS A 236 50.14 7.33 13.59
N ALA A 237 48.93 7.33 13.02
CA ALA A 237 48.07 6.15 12.90
C ALA A 237 47.71 5.84 11.43
N PRO A 238 48.52 5.05 10.69
CA PRO A 238 48.36 4.85 9.25
C PRO A 238 47.04 4.19 8.84
N ARG A 239 46.40 3.40 9.72
CA ARG A 239 45.07 2.82 9.48
C ARG A 239 43.98 3.89 9.50
N ILE A 240 44.06 4.84 10.43
CA ILE A 240 43.10 5.94 10.58
C ILE A 240 43.26 6.93 9.43
N LYS A 241 44.50 7.19 9.00
CA LYS A 241 44.81 8.09 7.87
C LYS A 241 44.06 7.77 6.57
N LYS A 242 43.69 6.50 6.33
CA LYS A 242 42.94 6.08 5.13
C LYS A 242 41.50 6.61 5.10
N LEU A 243 40.92 6.95 6.24
CA LEU A 243 39.55 7.46 6.34
C LEU A 243 39.42 8.95 6.08
N PHE A 244 40.50 9.70 6.23
CA PHE A 244 40.48 11.14 6.08
C PHE A 244 40.72 11.49 4.62
N SER A 245 39.78 12.22 4.02
CA SER A 245 40.03 12.91 2.75
C SER A 245 41.10 13.98 2.94
N LYS A 246 41.60 14.58 1.86
CA LYS A 246 42.63 15.63 1.93
C LYS A 246 42.27 16.62 3.05
N ILE A 247 43.18 16.75 4.01
CA ILE A 247 43.00 17.62 5.17
C ILE A 247 43.08 19.08 4.68
N GLU A 248 41.95 19.65 4.28
CA GLU A 248 41.82 21.06 3.95
C GLU A 248 41.33 21.82 5.18
N PHE A 249 42.25 22.51 5.86
CA PHE A 249 41.92 23.41 6.97
C PHE A 249 41.28 24.69 6.43
N ASN A 250 39.98 24.65 6.16
CA ASN A 250 39.18 25.86 6.03
C ASN A 250 38.35 26.01 7.31
N GLU A 251 38.79 26.90 8.20
CA GLU A 251 38.18 27.17 9.51
C GLU A 251 36.72 27.66 9.45
N TRP A 252 36.19 27.90 8.24
CA TRP A 252 34.89 28.53 8.02
C TRP A 252 33.98 27.80 7.03
N ARG A 253 34.35 26.62 6.52
CA ARG A 253 33.37 25.83 5.74
C ARG A 253 32.33 25.28 6.71
N GLN A 254 31.09 25.74 6.58
CA GLN A 254 29.95 24.96 7.06
C GLN A 254 30.04 23.61 6.33
N GLY A 255 30.30 22.54 7.08
CA GLY A 255 30.31 21.20 6.51
C GLY A 255 29.01 20.96 5.74
N ASP A 256 29.06 20.20 4.66
CA ASP A 256 27.84 19.72 4.02
C ASP A 256 27.21 18.63 4.90
N TRP A 257 26.51 19.09 5.93
CA TRP A 257 25.83 18.28 6.93
C TRP A 257 24.73 17.38 6.32
N ASN A 258 24.41 17.54 5.02
CA ASN A 258 23.45 16.70 4.29
C ASN A 258 24.13 15.64 3.43
N SER A 259 25.47 15.58 3.39
CA SER A 259 26.15 14.54 2.63
C SER A 259 26.02 13.18 3.31
N GLN A 260 25.57 12.18 2.54
CA GLN A 260 25.47 10.78 2.98
C GLN A 260 26.83 10.08 3.06
N ASN A 261 27.88 10.69 2.48
CA ASN A 261 29.20 10.06 2.30
C ASN A 261 30.30 10.73 3.13
N HIS A 262 29.92 11.64 4.04
CA HIS A 262 30.85 12.33 4.94
C HIS A 262 30.54 12.00 6.40
N ALA A 263 31.60 11.77 7.15
CA ALA A 263 31.60 11.74 8.60
C ALA A 263 32.42 12.92 9.12
N TYR A 264 32.13 13.35 10.34
CA TYR A 264 32.84 14.46 10.96
C TYR A 264 33.54 13.99 12.22
N VAL A 265 34.72 14.55 12.48
CA VAL A 265 35.41 14.41 13.76
C VAL A 265 35.41 15.73 14.53
N GLY A 266 35.20 15.66 15.84
CA GLY A 266 35.06 16.81 16.71
C GLY A 266 34.89 16.39 18.17
N SER A 267 34.83 17.37 19.07
CA SER A 267 34.57 17.10 20.48
C SER A 267 33.13 16.68 20.71
N ARG A 268 32.88 15.87 21.75
CA ARG A 268 31.53 15.43 22.12
C ARG A 268 30.60 16.62 22.39
N SER A 269 31.10 17.68 23.04
CA SER A 269 30.31 18.89 23.31
C SER A 269 29.94 19.63 22.02
N HIS A 270 30.85 19.72 21.05
CA HIS A 270 30.57 20.32 19.75
C HIS A 270 29.48 19.53 19.01
N PHE A 271 29.60 18.22 18.91
CA PHE A 271 28.56 17.41 18.25
C PHE A 271 27.23 17.40 19.01
N TYR A 272 27.25 17.48 20.34
CA TYR A 272 26.00 17.65 21.08
C TYR A 272 25.29 18.95 20.70
N SER A 273 26.04 20.02 20.42
CA SER A 273 25.51 21.27 19.86
C SER A 273 24.92 21.04 18.47
N CYS A 274 25.68 20.43 17.55
CA CYS A 274 25.25 20.18 16.17
C CYS A 274 24.03 19.26 16.07
N LEU A 275 23.96 18.20 16.87
CA LEU A 275 22.84 17.24 16.87
C LEU A 275 21.53 17.83 17.40
N ASN A 276 21.61 18.91 18.18
CA ASN A 276 20.46 19.65 18.66
C ASN A 276 20.15 20.88 17.78
N ASP A 277 20.94 21.12 16.73
CA ASP A 277 20.62 22.13 15.72
C ASP A 277 19.41 21.67 14.92
N PRO A 278 18.31 22.45 14.87
CA PRO A 278 17.13 22.12 14.08
C PRO A 278 17.41 21.86 12.59
N HIS A 279 18.46 22.46 12.02
CA HIS A 279 18.83 22.22 10.62
C HIS A 279 19.29 20.78 10.34
N ASN A 280 19.72 20.06 11.37
CA ASN A 280 20.14 18.67 11.28
C ASN A 280 19.00 17.68 11.59
N PHE A 281 17.76 18.17 11.65
CA PHE A 281 16.57 17.35 11.80
C PHE A 281 15.88 17.17 10.45
N ASP A 282 15.48 15.95 10.14
CA ASP A 282 14.72 15.66 8.94
C ASP A 282 13.21 15.74 9.23
N PRO A 283 12.48 16.73 8.68
CA PRO A 283 11.07 16.94 9.01
C PRO A 283 10.16 15.80 8.54
N GLU A 284 10.52 15.12 7.45
CA GLU A 284 9.70 14.03 6.90
C GLU A 284 9.76 12.78 7.78
N THR A 285 10.95 12.42 8.25
CA THR A 285 11.15 11.20 9.05
C THR A 285 11.09 11.43 10.55
N GLY A 286 11.18 12.70 11.00
CA GLY A 286 11.29 13.04 12.41
C GLY A 286 12.60 12.58 13.07
N ARG A 287 13.64 12.28 12.28
CA ARG A 287 14.93 11.76 12.75
C ARG A 287 16.03 12.81 12.62
N ARG A 288 17.09 12.65 13.42
CA ARG A 288 18.32 13.42 13.24
C ARG A 288 19.05 12.90 12.00
N ARG A 289 19.59 13.79 11.17
CA ARG A 289 20.38 13.48 9.97
C ARG A 289 21.77 12.95 10.30
N MET A 290 22.20 13.06 11.56
CA MET A 290 23.50 12.60 12.03
C MET A 290 23.36 11.59 13.16
N VAL A 291 24.25 10.61 13.15
CA VAL A 291 24.40 9.59 14.17
C VAL A 291 25.80 9.71 14.80
N VAL A 292 25.87 9.60 16.12
CA VAL A 292 27.15 9.53 16.83
C VAL A 292 27.62 8.09 16.84
N LEU A 293 28.86 7.87 16.44
CA LEU A 293 29.55 6.58 16.59
C LEU A 293 29.93 6.41 18.06
N ASP A 294 29.01 5.90 18.87
CA ASP A 294 29.17 5.79 20.33
C ASP A 294 30.12 4.66 20.78
N GLN A 295 30.40 3.70 19.88
CA GLN A 295 31.35 2.61 20.11
C GLN A 295 32.78 2.95 19.71
N PHE A 296 33.03 4.17 19.21
CA PHE A 296 34.34 4.57 18.73
C PHE A 296 34.71 5.99 19.18
N THR A 297 35.88 6.13 19.82
CA THR A 297 36.46 7.43 20.17
C THR A 297 37.90 7.50 19.69
N LEU A 298 38.26 8.54 18.94
CA LEU A 298 39.64 8.76 18.45
C LEU A 298 40.63 9.10 19.57
N GLY A 299 40.13 9.46 20.74
CA GLY A 299 40.91 9.74 21.93
C GLY A 299 40.10 10.53 22.96
N MET A 300 40.71 10.76 24.11
CA MET A 300 40.15 11.63 25.14
C MET A 300 40.98 12.91 25.21
N ARG A 301 40.31 14.05 25.05
CA ARG A 301 40.90 15.36 25.32
C ARG A 301 40.36 15.87 26.64
N VAL A 302 41.26 16.13 27.58
CA VAL A 302 40.93 16.78 28.84
C VAL A 302 41.20 18.27 28.65
N GLY A 303 40.16 19.09 28.79
CA GLY A 303 40.32 20.54 28.87
C GLY A 303 40.96 20.90 30.21
N PHE A 304 41.91 21.83 30.20
CA PHE A 304 42.51 22.35 31.42
C PHE A 304 42.80 23.84 31.26
N PHE A 305 42.86 24.55 32.39
CA PHE A 305 43.23 25.94 32.41
C PHE A 305 44.75 26.10 32.35
N PHE A 306 45.24 26.87 31.38
CA PHE A 306 46.64 27.27 31.37
C PHE A 306 46.85 28.37 32.41
N THR A 307 47.66 28.07 33.42
CA THR A 307 48.11 29.05 34.43
C THR A 307 49.61 29.24 34.34
N SER A 308 50.12 30.40 34.78
CA SER A 308 51.56 30.59 34.90
C SER A 308 52.15 29.62 35.92
N TYR A 309 53.42 29.23 35.73
CA TYR A 309 54.13 28.22 36.53
C TYR A 309 54.14 28.52 38.05
N ARG A 310 53.97 29.78 38.44
CA ARG A 310 54.00 30.24 39.84
C ARG A 310 52.70 30.93 40.27
N ASN A 311 51.55 30.49 39.74
CA ASN A 311 50.27 31.08 40.11
C ASN A 311 49.77 30.50 41.46
N PRO A 312 49.69 31.29 42.54
CA PRO A 312 49.23 30.80 43.85
C PRO A 312 47.73 30.45 43.87
N LEU A 313 46.99 30.78 42.82
CA LEU A 313 45.57 30.48 42.71
C LEU A 313 45.28 29.08 42.14
N VAL A 314 46.28 28.36 41.61
CA VAL A 314 46.08 27.03 41.01
C VAL A 314 45.34 26.06 41.93
N PRO A 315 45.71 25.91 43.22
CA PRO A 315 45.00 24.97 44.10
C PRO A 315 43.54 25.39 44.35
N LYS A 316 43.26 26.69 44.37
CA LYS A 316 41.89 27.21 44.55
C LYS A 316 41.06 26.97 43.29
N LEU A 317 41.64 27.19 42.11
CA LEU A 317 40.99 26.93 40.82
C LEU A 317 40.68 25.45 40.65
N GLN A 318 41.63 24.56 40.93
CA GLN A 318 41.42 23.11 40.88
C GLN A 318 40.32 22.66 41.84
N ARG A 319 40.32 23.17 43.08
CA ARG A 319 39.26 22.86 44.05
C ARG A 319 37.89 23.30 43.55
N ALA A 320 37.81 24.52 42.99
CA ALA A 320 36.57 24.99 42.39
C ALA A 320 36.16 24.08 41.23
N GLU A 321 37.05 23.75 40.30
CA GLU A 321 36.77 22.85 39.19
C GLU A 321 36.20 21.50 39.63
N PHE A 322 36.78 20.87 40.65
CA PHE A 322 36.24 19.64 41.25
C PHE A 322 34.84 19.86 41.83
N GLN A 323 34.63 20.92 42.61
CA GLN A 323 33.31 21.22 43.18
C GLN A 323 32.25 21.48 42.10
N PHE A 324 32.61 22.15 41.01
CA PHE A 324 31.72 22.38 39.88
C PHE A 324 31.40 21.09 39.13
N PHE A 325 32.39 20.21 38.95
CA PHE A 325 32.20 18.92 38.31
C PHE A 325 31.34 17.98 39.17
N GLU A 326 31.69 17.79 40.44
CA GLU A 326 30.98 16.93 41.39
C GLU A 326 29.55 17.43 41.65
N GLY A 327 29.36 18.75 41.71
CA GLY A 327 28.04 19.37 41.83
C GLY A 327 27.21 19.32 40.55
N GLY A 328 27.75 18.80 39.44
CA GLY A 328 27.05 18.73 38.15
C GLY A 328 26.87 20.07 37.45
N PHE A 329 27.47 21.16 37.95
CA PHE A 329 27.33 22.51 37.40
C PHE A 329 27.86 22.59 35.97
N THR A 330 28.95 21.89 35.65
CA THR A 330 29.49 21.86 34.28
C THR A 330 28.47 21.29 33.29
N HIS A 331 27.75 20.22 33.67
CA HIS A 331 26.71 19.64 32.83
C HIS A 331 25.49 20.55 32.72
N PHE A 332 25.06 21.13 33.84
CA PHE A 332 23.95 22.10 33.89
C PHE A 332 24.18 23.28 32.94
N TRP A 333 25.35 23.93 33.01
CA TRP A 333 25.67 25.07 32.16
C TRP A 333 25.75 24.70 30.68
N LEU A 334 26.31 23.53 30.36
CA LEU A 334 26.33 23.03 28.98
C LEU A 334 24.91 22.88 28.43
N GLN A 335 24.00 22.22 29.17
CA GLN A 335 22.60 22.09 28.76
C GLN A 335 21.92 23.45 28.59
N GLN A 336 22.17 24.39 29.50
CA GLN A 336 21.54 25.70 29.47
C GLN A 336 22.01 26.53 28.27
N ILE A 337 23.29 26.50 27.94
CA ILE A 337 23.84 27.16 26.75
C ILE A 337 23.21 26.54 25.48
N THR A 338 23.15 25.21 25.39
CA THR A 338 22.49 24.54 24.25
C THR A 338 21.02 24.94 24.13
N ARG A 339 20.27 24.99 25.24
CA ARG A 339 18.87 25.42 25.24
C ARG A 339 18.70 26.89 24.83
N GLN A 340 19.55 27.79 25.31
CA GLN A 340 19.49 29.20 24.93
C GLN A 340 19.81 29.41 23.44
N GLN A 341 20.77 28.65 22.92
CA GLN A 341 21.22 28.79 21.54
C GLN A 341 20.23 28.21 20.52
N TYR A 342 19.58 27.08 20.84
CA TYR A 342 18.73 26.35 19.88
C TYR A 342 17.25 26.26 20.26
N GLY A 343 16.88 26.47 21.54
CA GLY A 343 15.53 26.18 22.05
C GLY A 343 14.42 26.97 21.35
N ALA A 344 14.58 28.28 21.15
CA ALA A 344 13.59 29.10 20.45
C ALA A 344 13.48 28.74 18.95
N ARG A 345 14.60 28.35 18.31
CA ARG A 345 14.62 27.91 16.90
C ARG A 345 13.99 26.52 16.72
N HIS A 346 14.17 25.63 17.69
CA HIS A 346 13.62 24.27 17.67
C HIS A 346 12.09 24.27 17.70
N VAL A 347 11.49 25.10 18.57
CA VAL A 347 10.02 25.27 18.61
C VAL A 347 9.47 25.79 17.27
N GLY A 348 10.16 26.73 16.63
CA GLY A 348 9.71 27.33 15.38
C GLY A 348 9.77 26.40 14.17
N ILE A 349 10.69 25.42 14.14
CA ILE A 349 10.85 24.48 13.04
C ILE A 349 9.96 23.25 13.23
N VAL A 350 9.91 22.69 14.45
CA VAL A 350 9.01 21.55 14.76
C VAL A 350 7.54 21.94 14.64
N ALA A 351 7.17 23.18 15.00
CA ALA A 351 5.79 23.66 14.85
C ALA A 351 5.36 23.94 13.40
N LYS A 352 6.31 24.02 12.46
CA LYS A 352 6.01 24.35 11.05
C LYS A 352 5.81 23.13 10.15
N GLY A 353 6.10 21.92 10.64
CA GLY A 353 6.02 20.68 9.85
C GLY A 353 7.15 20.64 8.83
#